data_AF-A0A397EFK2-F1
#
_entry.id   AF-A0A397EFK2-F1
#
_cell.length_a   1.000
_cell.length_b   1.000
_cell.length_c   1.000
_cell.angle_alpha   90.00
_cell.angle_beta   90.00
_cell.angle_gamma   90.00
#
_symmetry.space_group_name_H-M   'P 1'
#
loop_
_entity.id
_entity.type
_entity.pdbx_description
1 polymer ?
#
loop_
_entity_poly.entity_id
_entity_poly.type
_entity_poly.pdbx_seq_one_letter_code
_entity_poly.pdbx_strand_id
1 'polypeptide(L)'
;MFALEIQCPADTVSTLYQVLTRRRGHITHDAPKAGSPMYTVRGFLPVIESFGFETDLRVFTQGHAFCTQAFDHWALVPGDPLDTTIILRPLEPSPVQALAREFMVKTRRRKGLSEEVNVSKFFDDPMLHELAKHDMNVENLM
;
A
#
# COMPACT_ATOMS: atom_id res chain seq x y z
N MET A 1 2.89 4.53 5.18
CA MET A 1 3.87 4.83 4.12
C MET A 1 5.21 5.03 4.79
N PHE A 2 6.27 4.52 4.18
CA PHE A 2 7.64 4.85 4.57
C PHE A 2 8.15 5.98 3.70
N ALA A 3 8.73 7.00 4.33
CA ALA A 3 9.60 7.96 3.67
C ALA A 3 10.94 7.28 3.39
N LEU A 4 11.40 7.42 2.16
CA LEU A 4 12.66 6.90 1.68
C LEU A 4 13.63 8.05 1.47
N GLU A 5 14.87 7.87 1.92
CA GLU A 5 16.00 8.69 1.49
C GLU A 5 17.06 7.77 0.90
N ILE A 6 17.36 7.96 -0.38
CA ILE A 6 18.27 7.13 -1.15
C ILE A 6 19.46 7.97 -1.59
N GLN A 7 20.66 7.48 -1.32
CA GLN A 7 21.90 8.06 -1.83
C GLN A 7 22.49 7.15 -2.90
N CYS A 8 22.78 7.71 -4.07
CA CYS A 8 23.27 6.96 -5.22
C CYS A 8 24.10 7.85 -6.17
N PRO A 9 25.00 7.29 -6.99
CA PRO A 9 25.60 8.00 -8.12
C PRO A 9 24.56 8.38 -9.19
N ALA A 10 24.88 9.38 -10.02
CA ALA A 10 24.00 9.85 -11.09
C ALA A 10 23.56 8.73 -12.07
N ASP A 11 24.47 7.81 -12.38
CA ASP A 11 24.26 6.76 -13.38
C ASP A 11 23.19 5.75 -12.95
N THR A 12 23.02 5.53 -11.64
CA THR A 12 22.10 4.51 -11.09
C THR A 12 20.72 5.07 -10.74
N VAL A 13 20.50 6.38 -10.87
CA VAL A 13 19.21 7.04 -10.59
C VAL A 13 18.09 6.41 -11.41
N SER A 14 18.32 6.13 -12.70
CA SER A 14 17.32 5.49 -13.59
C SER A 14 16.88 4.11 -13.09
N THR A 15 17.80 3.32 -12.54
CA THR A 15 17.53 2.02 -11.93
C THR A 15 16.64 2.15 -10.69
N LEU A 16 16.83 3.21 -9.88
CA LEU A 16 15.98 3.47 -8.71
C LEU A 16 14.52 3.65 -9.12
N TYR A 17 14.25 4.46 -10.16
CA TYR A 17 12.89 4.66 -10.67
C TYR A 17 12.23 3.33 -11.06
N GLN A 18 12.97 2.42 -11.69
CA GLN A 18 12.45 1.11 -12.09
C GLN A 18 12.13 0.22 -10.88
N VAL A 19 13.05 0.11 -9.91
CA VAL A 19 12.85 -0.71 -8.70
C VAL A 19 11.69 -0.17 -7.86
N LEU A 20 11.58 1.15 -7.73
CA LEU A 20 10.55 1.80 -6.94
C LEU A 20 9.15 1.65 -7.56
N THR A 21 9.04 1.84 -8.89
CA THR A 21 7.75 1.75 -9.61
C THR A 21 7.15 0.35 -9.50
N ARG A 22 7.97 -0.72 -9.56
CA ARG A 22 7.51 -2.10 -9.37
C ARG A 22 6.84 -2.34 -8.03
N ARG A 23 7.22 -1.58 -7.00
CA ARG A 23 6.72 -1.69 -5.62
C ARG A 23 5.72 -0.60 -5.26
N ARG A 24 5.12 0.06 -6.27
CA ARG A 24 4.13 1.14 -6.12
C ARG A 24 4.65 2.33 -5.29
N GLY A 25 5.96 2.52 -5.22
CA GLY A 25 6.54 3.73 -4.65
C GLY A 25 6.57 4.86 -5.67
N HIS A 26 6.67 6.08 -5.18
CA HIS A 26 6.86 7.27 -6.02
C HIS A 26 7.96 8.16 -5.46
N ILE A 27 8.68 8.84 -6.36
CA ILE A 27 9.73 9.81 -6.01
C ILE A 27 9.07 11.17 -5.86
N THR A 28 9.42 11.88 -4.80
CA THR A 28 8.91 13.24 -4.52
C THR A 28 9.94 14.31 -4.82
N HIS A 29 11.22 14.00 -4.63
CA HIS A 29 12.29 14.95 -4.84
C HIS A 29 13.58 14.22 -5.24
N ASP A 30 14.22 14.67 -6.31
CA ASP A 30 15.53 14.23 -6.73
C ASP A 30 16.46 15.44 -6.90
N ALA A 31 17.58 15.44 -6.17
CA ALA A 31 18.55 16.52 -6.27
C ALA A 31 19.98 16.02 -6.10
N PRO A 32 20.96 16.60 -6.80
CA PRO A 32 22.36 16.36 -6.55
C PRO A 32 22.76 16.91 -5.17
N LYS A 33 23.61 16.17 -4.45
CA LYS A 33 24.14 16.60 -3.16
C LYS A 33 25.31 17.55 -3.39
N ALA A 34 25.17 18.81 -2.97
CA ALA A 34 26.23 19.81 -3.12
C ALA A 34 27.56 19.34 -2.49
N GLY A 35 28.66 19.48 -3.22
CA GLY A 35 29.99 19.07 -2.78
C GLY A 35 30.28 17.57 -2.85
N SER A 36 29.41 16.77 -3.49
CA SER A 36 29.59 15.33 -3.70
C SER A 36 29.07 14.91 -5.08
N PRO A 37 29.65 13.88 -5.72
CA PRO A 37 29.09 13.33 -6.97
C PRO A 37 27.80 12.49 -6.75
N MET A 38 27.28 12.44 -5.52
CA MET A 38 26.09 11.67 -5.17
C MET A 38 24.81 12.47 -5.38
N TYR A 39 23.73 11.77 -5.72
CA TYR A 39 22.36 12.23 -5.72
C TYR A 39 21.65 11.79 -4.44
N THR A 40 20.76 12.64 -3.95
CA THR A 40 19.82 12.31 -2.88
C THR A 40 18.41 12.29 -3.46
N VAL A 41 17.80 11.11 -3.43
CA VAL A 41 16.46 10.87 -3.93
C VAL A 41 15.55 10.58 -2.76
N ARG A 42 14.46 11.35 -2.65
CA ARG A 42 13.43 11.18 -1.62
C ARG A 42 12.13 10.73 -2.27
N GLY A 43 11.39 9.88 -1.55
CA GLY A 43 10.14 9.35 -2.04
C GLY A 43 9.36 8.61 -0.96
N PHE A 44 8.26 8.00 -1.39
CA PHE A 44 7.41 7.22 -0.51
C PHE A 44 7.19 5.81 -1.05
N LEU A 45 7.10 4.85 -0.13
CA LEU A 45 6.86 3.45 -0.42
C LEU A 45 5.79 2.88 0.53
N PRO A 46 4.80 2.12 0.04
CA PRO A 46 3.89 1.39 0.91
C PRO A 46 4.66 0.39 1.77
N VAL A 47 4.35 0.35 3.07
CA VAL A 47 5.06 -0.51 4.05
C VAL A 47 4.94 -1.99 3.68
N ILE A 48 3.79 -2.40 3.14
CA ILE A 48 3.60 -3.79 2.71
C ILE A 48 4.51 -4.18 1.53
N GLU A 49 4.95 -3.21 0.74
CA GLU A 49 5.83 -3.40 -0.43
C GLU A 49 7.31 -3.10 -0.10
N SER A 50 7.64 -2.78 1.16
CA SER A 50 9.02 -2.44 1.55
C SER A 50 9.90 -3.64 1.88
N PHE A 51 9.31 -4.82 2.11
CA PHE A 51 10.07 -6.02 2.46
C PHE A 51 11.03 -6.42 1.34
N GLY A 52 12.33 -6.46 1.66
CA GLY A 52 13.40 -6.76 0.69
C GLY A 52 13.74 -5.61 -0.27
N PHE A 53 13.13 -4.43 -0.14
CA PHE A 53 13.43 -3.29 -1.03
C PHE A 53 14.90 -2.87 -0.96
N GLU A 54 15.45 -2.76 0.24
CA GLU A 54 16.83 -2.33 0.46
C GLU A 54 17.84 -3.30 -0.19
N THR A 55 17.57 -4.59 -0.07
CA THR A 55 18.42 -5.64 -0.65
C THR A 55 18.34 -5.63 -2.17
N ASP A 56 17.13 -5.56 -2.73
CA ASP A 56 16.95 -5.42 -4.19
C ASP A 56 17.68 -4.20 -4.71
N LEU A 57 17.55 -3.06 -4.02
CA LEU A 57 18.21 -1.82 -4.41
C LEU A 57 19.72 -1.98 -4.56
N ARG A 58 20.35 -2.64 -3.58
CA ARG A 58 21.79 -2.92 -3.62
C ARG A 58 22.16 -3.89 -4.73
N VAL A 59 21.39 -4.94 -4.93
CA VAL A 59 21.67 -5.93 -5.98
C VAL A 59 21.59 -5.28 -7.36
N PHE A 60 20.54 -4.52 -7.65
CA PHE A 60 20.36 -3.83 -8.93
C PHE A 60 21.37 -2.70 -9.17
N THR A 61 21.92 -2.11 -8.11
CA THR A 61 22.93 -1.04 -8.20
C THR A 61 24.35 -1.51 -7.90
N GLN A 62 24.59 -2.83 -7.79
CA GLN A 62 25.89 -3.42 -7.45
C GLN A 62 26.51 -2.86 -6.15
N GLY A 63 25.66 -2.48 -5.19
CA GLY A 63 26.05 -1.91 -3.91
C GLY A 63 26.37 -0.41 -3.93
N HIS A 64 26.15 0.27 -5.06
CA HIS A 64 26.42 1.71 -5.18
C HIS A 64 25.31 2.60 -4.59
N ALA A 65 24.09 2.10 -4.43
CA ALA A 65 22.99 2.84 -3.81
C ALA A 65 22.65 2.31 -2.41
N PHE A 66 22.29 3.23 -1.53
CA PHE A 66 21.91 2.95 -0.14
C PHE A 66 20.62 3.68 0.18
N CYS A 67 19.69 3.02 0.87
CA CYS A 67 18.44 3.64 1.31
C CYS A 67 18.28 3.60 2.82
N THR A 68 17.70 4.65 3.37
CA THR A 68 17.07 4.64 4.69
C THR A 68 15.56 4.71 4.54
N GLN A 69 14.85 4.02 5.44
CA GLN A 69 13.40 3.97 5.44
C GLN A 69 12.91 4.40 6.84
N ALA A 70 12.01 5.37 6.89
CA ALA A 70 11.40 5.83 8.13
C ALA A 70 9.87 5.85 7.99
N PHE A 71 9.16 5.54 9.07
CA PHE A 71 7.71 5.71 9.09
C PHE A 71 7.35 7.21 9.04
N ASP A 72 6.42 7.56 8.15
CA ASP A 72 6.03 8.95 7.92
C ASP A 72 4.52 9.17 8.15
N HIS A 73 3.66 8.58 7.30
CA HIS A 73 2.20 8.82 7.37
C HIS A 73 1.36 7.60 6.98
N TRP A 74 0.04 7.71 7.14
CA TRP A 74 -0.95 6.73 6.69
C TRP A 74 -1.55 7.15 5.34
N ALA A 75 -1.76 6.19 4.45
CA ALA A 75 -2.40 6.42 3.15
C ALA A 75 -3.55 5.43 2.96
N LEU A 76 -4.57 5.85 2.22
CA LEU A 76 -5.69 4.99 1.87
C LEU A 76 -5.22 3.87 0.94
N VAL A 77 -5.69 2.65 1.20
CA VAL A 77 -5.47 1.51 0.32
C VAL A 77 -6.43 1.66 -0.86
N PRO A 78 -5.96 1.48 -2.11
CA PRO A 78 -6.85 1.53 -3.27
C PRO A 78 -7.85 0.37 -3.25
N GLY A 79 -9.07 0.66 -3.69
CA GLY A 79 -10.19 -0.28 -3.70
C GLY A 79 -11.20 -0.07 -2.58
N ASP A 80 -12.33 -0.76 -2.69
CA ASP A 80 -13.37 -0.82 -1.66
C ASP A 80 -13.20 -2.11 -0.83
N PRO A 81 -13.05 -2.02 0.51
CA PRO A 81 -13.01 -3.21 1.36
C PRO A 81 -14.35 -3.95 1.47
N LEU A 82 -15.49 -3.29 1.23
CA LEU A 82 -16.82 -3.87 1.37
C LEU A 82 -17.32 -4.55 0.09
N ASP A 83 -16.68 -4.33 -1.04
CA ASP A 83 -17.05 -4.95 -2.31
C ASP A 83 -16.89 -6.48 -2.25
N THR A 84 -18.03 -7.18 -2.26
CA THR A 84 -18.13 -8.64 -2.24
C THR A 84 -18.02 -9.28 -3.62
N THR A 85 -18.11 -8.48 -4.70
CA THR A 85 -18.00 -8.98 -6.08
C THR A 85 -16.57 -9.38 -6.42
N ILE A 86 -15.58 -8.89 -5.65
CA ILE A 86 -14.17 -9.17 -5.84
C ILE A 86 -13.83 -10.58 -5.33
N ILE A 87 -13.56 -11.48 -6.27
CA ILE A 87 -13.13 -12.84 -5.98
C ILE A 87 -11.62 -12.88 -5.75
N LEU A 88 -11.21 -13.18 -4.51
CA LEU A 88 -9.81 -13.34 -4.14
C LEU A 88 -9.30 -14.74 -4.51
N ARG A 89 -8.28 -14.80 -5.36
CA ARG A 89 -7.64 -16.05 -5.75
C ARG A 89 -6.53 -16.42 -4.77
N PRO A 90 -6.47 -17.67 -4.28
CA PRO A 90 -5.34 -18.12 -3.47
C PRO A 90 -4.03 -18.09 -4.27
N LEU A 91 -2.92 -17.80 -3.60
CA LEU A 91 -1.54 -17.84 -4.13
C LEU A 91 -1.21 -16.86 -5.27
N GLU A 92 -2.15 -16.02 -5.70
CA GLU A 92 -1.91 -14.92 -6.63
C GLU A 92 -2.02 -13.57 -5.91
N PRO A 93 -1.15 -12.58 -6.23
CA PRO A 93 -1.33 -11.22 -5.74
C PRO A 93 -2.53 -10.57 -6.43
N SER A 94 -3.39 -9.88 -5.66
CA SER A 94 -4.57 -9.23 -6.23
C SER A 94 -4.21 -7.97 -7.03
N PRO A 95 -5.05 -7.58 -8.00
CA PRO A 95 -4.88 -6.30 -8.68
C PRO A 95 -5.04 -5.13 -7.69
N VAL A 96 -4.51 -3.96 -8.08
CA VAL A 96 -4.44 -2.77 -7.21
C VAL A 96 -5.81 -2.37 -6.64
N GLN A 97 -6.88 -2.46 -7.43
CA GLN A 97 -8.24 -2.09 -6.99
C GLN A 97 -8.87 -3.10 -6.01
N ALA A 98 -8.31 -4.30 -5.88
CA ALA A 98 -8.82 -5.34 -4.97
C ALA A 98 -8.05 -5.42 -3.65
N LEU A 99 -7.01 -4.60 -3.47
CA LEU A 99 -6.11 -4.67 -2.31
C LEU A 99 -6.83 -4.39 -1.00
N ALA A 100 -7.74 -3.41 -0.97
CA ALA A 100 -8.51 -3.10 0.23
C ALA A 100 -9.30 -4.31 0.75
N ARG A 101 -10.04 -4.99 -0.14
CA ARG A 101 -10.79 -6.21 0.16
C ARG A 101 -9.87 -7.33 0.62
N GLU A 102 -8.77 -7.56 -0.10
CA GLU A 102 -7.80 -8.60 0.23
C GLU A 102 -7.22 -8.42 1.63
N PHE A 103 -6.76 -7.21 1.96
CA PHE A 103 -6.16 -6.93 3.26
C PHE A 103 -7.16 -7.08 4.40
N MET A 104 -8.40 -6.64 4.18
CA MET A 104 -9.47 -6.80 5.15
C MET A 104 -9.76 -8.29 5.42
N VAL A 105 -10.02 -9.07 4.36
CA VAL A 105 -10.39 -10.50 4.50
C VAL A 105 -9.24 -11.31 5.12
N LYS A 106 -8.00 -11.14 4.65
CA LYS A 106 -6.84 -11.87 5.18
C LYS A 106 -6.59 -11.54 6.66
N THR A 107 -6.74 -10.27 7.05
CA THR A 107 -6.56 -9.85 8.44
C THR A 107 -7.66 -10.44 9.33
N ARG A 108 -8.92 -10.43 8.88
CA ARG A 108 -10.05 -11.01 9.62
C ARG A 108 -9.92 -12.52 9.80
N ARG A 109 -9.57 -13.25 8.73
CA ARG A 109 -9.27 -14.70 8.80
C ARG A 109 -8.19 -14.99 9.83
N ARG A 110 -7.08 -14.24 9.83
CA ARG A 110 -6.00 -14.38 10.83
C ARG A 110 -6.47 -14.12 12.26
N LYS A 111 -7.45 -13.23 12.45
CA LYS A 111 -8.04 -12.90 13.75
C LYS A 111 -9.19 -13.83 14.16
N GLY A 112 -9.58 -14.79 13.33
CA GLY A 112 -10.70 -15.71 13.60
C GLY A 112 -12.08 -15.07 13.44
N LEU A 113 -12.19 -13.98 12.68
CA LEU A 113 -13.45 -13.30 12.39
C LEU A 113 -14.04 -13.76 11.04
N SER A 114 -15.36 -13.61 10.88
CA SER A 114 -16.05 -13.86 9.60
C SER A 114 -15.49 -12.99 8.48
N GLU A 115 -15.48 -13.48 7.25
CA GLU A 115 -14.95 -12.70 6.11
C GLU A 115 -15.83 -11.50 5.77
N GLU A 116 -17.14 -11.70 5.85
CA GLU A 116 -18.13 -10.65 5.63
C GLU A 116 -18.24 -9.76 6.86
N VAL A 117 -18.28 -8.46 6.59
CA VAL A 117 -18.51 -7.40 7.58
C VAL A 117 -20.01 -7.21 7.66
N ASN A 118 -20.65 -7.97 8.54
CA ASN A 118 -22.07 -7.82 8.77
C ASN A 118 -22.31 -6.67 9.75
N VAL A 119 -22.95 -5.61 9.26
CA VAL A 119 -23.19 -4.37 10.01
C VAL A 119 -24.45 -4.48 10.89
N SER A 120 -25.39 -5.36 10.56
CA SER A 120 -26.59 -5.63 11.38
C SER A 120 -26.28 -6.08 12.81
N LYS A 121 -25.10 -6.66 13.06
CA LYS A 121 -24.68 -7.06 14.41
C LYS A 121 -24.49 -5.89 15.37
N PHE A 122 -24.39 -4.66 14.86
CA PHE A 122 -24.05 -3.48 15.64
C PHE A 122 -25.18 -2.44 15.71
N PHE A 123 -26.27 -2.63 14.96
CA PHE A 123 -27.40 -1.70 14.90
C PHE A 123 -28.70 -2.41 15.26
N ASP A 124 -29.54 -1.73 16.05
CA ASP A 124 -30.87 -2.22 16.38
C ASP A 124 -31.81 -2.12 15.15
N ASP A 125 -32.80 -3.00 15.07
CA ASP A 125 -33.77 -3.07 13.97
C ASP A 125 -34.43 -1.71 13.62
N PRO A 126 -34.85 -0.86 14.59
CA PRO A 126 -35.44 0.43 14.26
C PRO A 126 -34.45 1.38 13.60
N MET A 127 -33.17 1.31 13.99
CA MET A 127 -32.11 2.18 13.47
C MET A 127 -31.67 1.75 12.07
N LEU A 128 -31.66 0.45 11.78
CA LEU A 128 -31.45 -0.09 10.43
C LEU A 128 -32.54 0.39 9.46
N HIS A 129 -33.79 0.45 9.93
CA HIS A 129 -34.92 0.91 9.13
C HIS A 129 -34.81 2.40 8.77
N GLU A 130 -34.34 3.24 9.69
CA GLU A 130 -34.08 4.66 9.41
C GLU A 130 -32.90 4.85 8.45
N LEU A 131 -31.82 4.07 8.59
CA LEU A 131 -30.69 4.09 7.64
C LEU A 131 -31.11 3.69 6.22
N ALA A 132 -32.00 2.71 6.08
CA ALA A 132 -32.52 2.27 4.79
C ALA A 132 -33.38 3.33 4.09
N LYS A 133 -34.14 4.14 4.84
CA LYS A 133 -34.94 5.25 4.29
C LYS A 133 -34.10 6.40 3.76
N HIS A 134 -32.87 6.56 4.26
CA HIS A 134 -31.98 7.66 3.90
C HIS A 134 -31.11 7.39 2.64
N ASP A 135 -31.38 6.31 1.88
CA ASP A 135 -30.66 5.96 0.65
C ASP A 135 -29.12 5.90 0.80
N MET A 136 -28.66 5.49 1.98
CA MET A 136 -27.27 5.10 2.21
C MET A 136 -27.07 3.64 1.80
N ASN A 137 -27.15 3.34 0.51
CA ASN A 137 -26.73 2.09 -0.16
C ASN A 137 -26.67 0.84 0.75
N VAL A 138 -27.80 0.49 1.38
CA VAL A 138 -27.87 -0.56 2.41
C VAL A 138 -27.69 -1.96 1.81
N GLU A 139 -27.86 -2.11 0.50
CA GLU A 139 -27.71 -3.39 -0.22
C GLU A 139 -26.28 -3.97 -0.16
N ASN A 140 -25.25 -3.14 0.08
CA ASN A 140 -23.87 -3.62 0.27
C ASN A 140 -23.53 -3.92 1.74
N LEU A 141 -24.46 -3.70 2.69
CA LEU A 141 -24.26 -3.83 4.13
C LEU A 141 -25.02 -5.00 4.79
N MET A 142 -25.99 -5.61 4.08
CA MET A 142 -26.71 -6.82 4.52
C MET A 142 -26.05 -8.08 3.96
#